data_AF-A0A3M1PLV8-F1
#
_entry.id   AF-A0A3M1PLV8-F1
#
_cell.length_a   1.000
_cell.length_b   1.000
_cell.length_c   1.000
_cell.angle_alpha   90.00
_cell.angle_beta   90.00
_cell.angle_gamma   90.00
#
_symmetry.space_group_name_H-M   'P 1'
#
loop_
_entity.id
_entity.type
_entity.pdbx_description
1 polymer ?
#
loop_
_entity_poly.entity_id
_entity_poly.type
_entity_poly.pdbx_seq_one_letter_code
_entity_poly.pdbx_strand_id
1 'polypeptide(L)'
;MNKVYQADVVIVGGGLAGLVTAFELLEKNRKVVILERDRPEKLGGLARESFGGVMMVGTPLQRKSGIQDSPELALADWLSYAEFGDNDVWPRRWAETYVHLSLEMI
;
A
#
# COMPACT_ATOMS: atom_id res chain seq x y z
N MET A 1 32.91 12.42 6.33
CA MET A 1 32.72 11.42 7.40
C MET A 1 31.55 10.52 7.01
N ASN A 2 31.75 9.20 6.97
CA ASN A 2 30.65 8.27 6.72
C ASN A 2 29.80 8.16 7.99
N LYS A 3 28.48 8.37 7.88
CA LYS A 3 27.55 8.09 8.97
C LYS A 3 27.19 6.60 8.92
N VAL A 4 27.29 5.94 10.06
CA VAL A 4 26.90 4.53 10.23
C VAL A 4 25.65 4.48 11.10
N TYR A 5 24.64 3.77 10.64
CA TYR A 5 23.38 3.55 11.36
C TYR A 5 23.24 2.07 11.67
N GLN A 6 22.73 1.74 12.87
CA GLN A 6 22.43 0.37 13.30
C GLN A 6 20.94 0.25 13.56
N ALA A 7 20.29 -0.74 12.94
CA ALA A 7 18.86 -1.01 13.04
C ALA A 7 18.58 -2.51 12.87
N ASP A 8 17.40 -2.95 13.29
CA ASP A 8 16.92 -4.31 13.04
C ASP A 8 16.45 -4.47 11.59
N VAL A 9 15.85 -3.42 11.02
CA VAL A 9 15.31 -3.40 9.66
C VAL A 9 15.67 -2.08 8.96
N VAL A 10 16.05 -2.19 7.69
CA VAL A 10 16.24 -1.05 6.79
C VAL A 10 15.11 -1.05 5.75
N ILE A 11 14.42 0.07 5.62
CA ILE A 11 13.34 0.30 4.66
C ILE A 11 13.85 1.27 3.60
N VAL A 12 13.70 0.91 2.32
CA VAL A 12 14.11 1.76 1.20
C VAL A 12 12.86 2.38 0.59
N GLY A 13 12.74 3.70 0.71
CA GLY A 13 11.60 4.50 0.28
C GLY A 13 10.77 5.01 1.47
N GLY A 14 10.64 6.33 1.57
CA GLY A 14 9.82 7.04 2.56
C GLY A 14 8.43 7.40 2.02
N GLY A 15 7.85 6.57 1.15
CA GLY A 15 6.46 6.67 0.69
C GLY A 15 5.48 5.98 1.64
N LEU A 16 4.17 6.00 1.31
CA LEU A 16 3.11 5.42 2.15
C LEU A 16 3.43 3.99 2.62
N ALA A 17 3.79 3.09 1.70
CA ALA A 17 4.12 1.70 2.04
C ALA A 17 5.30 1.59 3.03
N GLY A 18 6.37 2.39 2.82
CA GLY A 18 7.53 2.39 3.71
C GLY A 18 7.23 2.97 5.08
N LEU A 19 6.42 4.03 5.15
CA LEU A 19 6.00 4.65 6.41
C LEU A 19 5.05 3.75 7.22
N VAL A 20 4.08 3.11 6.58
CA VAL A 20 3.20 2.11 7.23
C VAL A 20 4.01 0.91 7.72
N THR A 21 4.94 0.41 6.90
CA THR A 21 5.85 -0.68 7.33
C THR A 21 6.68 -0.27 8.55
N ALA A 22 7.21 0.96 8.56
CA ALA A 22 7.96 1.47 9.70
C ALA A 22 7.08 1.57 10.96
N PHE A 23 5.85 2.08 10.81
CA PHE A 23 4.88 2.18 11.90
C PHE A 23 4.59 0.81 12.54
N GLU A 24 4.23 -0.20 11.73
CA GLU A 24 3.96 -1.57 12.18
C GLU A 24 5.15 -2.23 12.90
N LEU A 25 6.37 -1.95 12.42
CA LEU A 25 7.60 -2.46 13.04
C LEU A 25 7.91 -1.74 14.37
N LEU A 26 7.66 -0.44 14.43
CA LEU A 26 7.81 0.35 15.66
C LEU A 26 6.84 -0.10 16.75
N GLU A 27 5.59 -0.42 16.41
CA GLU A 27 4.63 -1.01 17.37
C GLU A 27 5.11 -2.34 17.93
N LYS A 28 5.93 -3.08 17.16
CA LYS A 28 6.58 -4.33 17.58
C LYS A 28 7.95 -4.10 18.22
N ASN A 29 8.24 -2.88 18.67
CA ASN A 29 9.48 -2.45 19.32
C ASN A 29 10.75 -2.74 18.49
N ARG A 30 10.66 -2.66 17.16
CA ARG A 30 11.81 -2.83 16.26
C ARG A 30 12.46 -1.49 15.99
N LYS A 31 13.80 -1.47 15.94
CA LYS A 31 14.57 -0.30 15.51
C LYS A 31 14.63 -0.28 13.98
N VAL A 32 14.11 0.78 13.37
CA VAL A 32 14.05 0.93 11.91
C VAL A 32 14.89 2.10 11.41
N VAL A 33 15.45 1.95 10.22
CA VAL A 33 16.06 3.05 9.44
C VAL A 33 15.36 3.13 8.10
N ILE A 34 14.87 4.32 7.73
CA ILE A 34 14.30 4.59 6.42
C ILE A 34 15.34 5.33 5.57
N LEU A 35 15.59 4.82 4.37
CA LEU A 35 16.39 5.48 3.35
C LEU A 35 15.44 6.11 2.33
N GLU A 36 15.39 7.44 2.32
CA GLU A 36 14.68 8.22 1.31
C GLU A 36 15.73 8.97 0.48
N ARG A 37 15.60 8.91 -0.85
CA ARG A 37 16.50 9.60 -1.78
C ARG A 37 16.15 11.09 -1.91
N ASP A 38 14.90 11.44 -1.64
CA ASP A 38 14.41 12.81 -1.77
C ASP A 38 14.70 13.65 -0.51
N ARG A 39 14.34 14.94 -0.57
CA ARG A 39 14.53 15.88 0.53
C ARG A 39 13.53 15.62 1.67
N PRO A 40 13.87 15.96 2.92
CA PRO A 40 12.98 15.74 4.07
C PRO A 40 11.56 16.32 3.90
N GLU A 41 11.42 17.45 3.22
CA GLU A 41 10.12 18.11 3.00
C GLU A 41 9.21 17.33 2.06
N LYS A 42 9.78 16.40 1.28
CA LYS A 42 9.09 15.54 0.31
C LYS A 42 8.85 14.13 0.83
N LEU A 43 9.13 13.85 2.10
CA LEU A 43 8.75 12.59 2.75
C LEU A 43 7.25 12.34 2.54
N GLY A 44 6.91 11.10 2.19
CA GLY A 44 5.58 10.68 1.74
C GLY A 44 5.50 10.39 0.23
N GLY A 45 6.40 10.97 -0.57
CA GLY A 45 6.45 10.74 -2.02
C GLY A 45 5.10 11.01 -2.71
N LEU A 46 4.74 10.17 -3.69
CA LEU A 46 3.49 10.28 -4.45
C LEU A 46 2.22 10.20 -3.59
N ALA A 47 2.30 9.66 -2.36
CA ALA A 47 1.14 9.61 -1.48
C ALA A 47 0.61 11.01 -1.13
N ARG A 48 1.49 12.02 -1.12
CA ARG A 48 1.12 13.43 -0.90
C ARG A 48 0.27 14.02 -2.03
N GLU A 49 0.36 13.42 -3.22
CA GLU A 49 -0.29 13.88 -4.45
C GLU A 49 -1.49 13.00 -4.82
N SER A 50 -1.79 11.96 -4.03
CA SER A 50 -2.87 11.00 -4.27
C SER A 50 -4.29 11.57 -4.08
N PHE A 51 -4.41 12.82 -3.62
CA PHE A 51 -5.67 13.45 -3.20
C PHE A 51 -6.46 12.64 -2.15
N GLY A 52 -5.81 11.68 -1.48
CA GLY A 52 -6.43 10.81 -0.47
C GLY A 52 -7.36 9.73 -1.04
N GLY A 53 -7.36 9.50 -2.35
CA GLY A 53 -8.14 8.43 -2.97
C GLY A 53 -7.55 7.07 -2.62
N VAL A 54 -8.36 6.19 -2.02
CA VAL A 54 -8.00 4.79 -1.74
C VAL A 54 -9.10 3.90 -2.32
N MET A 55 -8.71 2.89 -3.10
CA MET A 55 -9.66 1.90 -3.60
C MET A 55 -10.08 1.00 -2.44
N MET A 56 -11.37 0.92 -2.18
CA MET A 56 -11.93 0.07 -1.12
C MET A 56 -13.13 -0.66 -1.70
N VAL A 57 -13.23 -1.95 -1.41
CA VAL A 57 -14.22 -2.81 -2.06
C VAL A 57 -15.38 -3.10 -1.11
N GLY A 58 -16.62 -2.93 -1.59
CA GLY A 58 -17.82 -3.33 -0.85
C GLY A 58 -18.00 -2.67 0.52
N THR A 59 -17.61 -1.41 0.66
CA THR A 59 -17.67 -0.64 1.92
C THR A 59 -19.11 -0.38 2.39
N PRO A 60 -19.34 -0.18 3.70
CA PRO A 60 -20.62 0.31 4.21
C PRO A 60 -21.06 1.63 3.57
N LEU A 61 -20.10 2.50 3.23
CA LEU A 61 -20.36 3.79 2.59
C LEU A 61 -20.87 3.61 1.15
N GLN A 62 -20.26 2.74 0.35
CA GLN A 62 -20.76 2.39 -0.99
C GLN A 62 -22.20 1.88 -0.93
N ARG A 63 -22.49 0.94 -0.01
CA ARG A 63 -23.86 0.44 0.19
C ARG A 63 -24.85 1.55 0.55
N LYS A 64 -24.47 2.45 1.47
CA LYS A 64 -25.31 3.59 1.87
C LYS A 64 -25.57 4.55 0.71
N SER A 65 -24.62 4.68 -0.21
CA SER A 65 -24.75 5.49 -1.44
C SER A 65 -25.40 4.74 -2.60
N GLY A 66 -25.86 3.50 -2.41
CA GLY A 66 -26.49 2.70 -3.46
C GLY A 66 -25.52 2.13 -4.50
N ILE A 67 -24.21 2.17 -4.24
CA ILE A 67 -23.18 1.59 -5.10
C ILE A 67 -23.12 0.09 -4.82
N GLN A 68 -23.35 -0.71 -5.85
CA GLN A 68 -23.19 -2.17 -5.82
C GLN A 68 -21.76 -2.51 -6.17
N ASP A 69 -21.03 -3.07 -5.20
CA ASP A 69 -19.63 -3.44 -5.34
C ASP A 69 -19.37 -4.76 -4.62
N SER A 70 -18.47 -5.59 -5.15
CA SER A 70 -18.08 -6.87 -4.58
C SER A 70 -16.63 -7.22 -4.95
N PRO A 71 -15.94 -8.07 -4.17
CA PRO A 71 -14.60 -8.53 -4.51
C PRO A 71 -14.49 -9.15 -5.89
N GLU A 72 -15.51 -9.90 -6.33
CA GLU A 72 -15.54 -10.55 -7.64
C GLU A 72 -15.63 -9.53 -8.77
N LEU A 73 -16.46 -8.50 -8.60
CA LEU A 73 -16.59 -7.41 -9.57
C LEU A 73 -15.29 -6.60 -9.64
N ALA A 74 -14.77 -6.17 -8.48
CA ALA A 74 -13.53 -5.41 -8.41
C ALA A 74 -12.32 -6.18 -8.97
N LEU A 75 -12.24 -7.50 -8.76
CA LEU A 75 -11.18 -8.33 -9.33
C LEU A 75 -11.31 -8.43 -10.84
N ALA A 76 -12.52 -8.64 -11.35
CA ALA A 76 -12.75 -8.68 -12.79
C ALA A 76 -12.34 -7.36 -13.47
N ASP A 77 -12.72 -6.23 -12.89
CA ASP A 77 -12.33 -4.90 -13.36
C ASP A 77 -10.81 -4.74 -13.34
N TRP A 78 -10.15 -5.10 -12.23
CA TRP A 78 -8.70 -5.00 -12.11
C TRP A 78 -7.98 -5.87 -13.14
N LEU A 79 -8.38 -7.14 -13.30
CA LEU A 79 -7.79 -8.06 -14.28
C LEU A 79 -7.99 -7.60 -15.72
N SER A 80 -9.11 -6.91 -16.02
CA SER A 80 -9.39 -6.38 -17.36
C SER A 80 -8.46 -5.23 -17.78
N TYR A 81 -7.91 -4.49 -16.80
CA TYR A 81 -7.13 -3.28 -17.04
C TYR A 81 -5.64 -3.42 -16.69
N ALA A 82 -5.25 -4.37 -15.84
CA ALA A 82 -3.89 -4.47 -15.32
C ALA A 82 -2.81 -4.87 -16.33
N GLU A 83 -3.20 -5.30 -17.54
CA GLU A 83 -2.30 -5.77 -18.60
C GLU A 83 -1.30 -6.84 -18.12
N PHE A 84 -1.70 -7.67 -17.15
CA PHE A 84 -0.84 -8.69 -16.58
C PHE A 84 -0.36 -9.69 -17.64
N GLY A 85 0.94 -9.93 -17.68
CA GLY A 85 1.54 -10.99 -18.46
C GLY A 85 1.32 -12.37 -17.82
N ASP A 86 1.76 -13.40 -18.54
CA ASP A 86 1.61 -14.81 -18.12
C ASP A 86 2.41 -15.13 -16.84
N ASN A 87 3.50 -14.41 -16.60
CA ASN A 87 4.41 -14.64 -15.47
C ASN A 87 4.14 -13.72 -14.27
N ASP A 88 3.12 -12.86 -14.32
CA ASP A 88 2.80 -11.90 -13.25
C ASP A 88 2.06 -12.57 -12.07
N VAL A 89 2.76 -13.49 -11.40
CA VAL A 89 2.20 -14.26 -10.28
C VAL A 89 1.91 -13.35 -9.08
N TRP A 90 2.86 -12.50 -8.69
CA TRP A 90 2.71 -11.66 -7.49
C TRP A 90 1.71 -10.51 -7.65
N PRO A 91 1.71 -9.75 -8.76
CA PRO A 91 0.71 -8.72 -8.97
C PRO A 91 -0.73 -9.27 -8.98
N ARG A 92 -0.95 -10.44 -9.59
CA ARG A 92 -2.26 -11.12 -9.59
C ARG A 92 -2.69 -11.53 -8.19
N ARG A 93 -1.79 -12.15 -7.42
CA ARG A 93 -2.06 -12.52 -6.01
C ARG A 93 -2.33 -11.30 -5.14
N TRP A 94 -1.64 -10.20 -5.38
CA TRP A 94 -1.88 -8.95 -4.68
C TRP A 94 -3.27 -8.39 -5.00
N ALA A 95 -3.66 -8.34 -6.28
CA ALA A 95 -4.99 -7.88 -6.67
C ALA A 95 -6.09 -8.71 -6.00
N GLU A 96 -6.00 -10.04 -6.05
CA GLU A 96 -6.94 -10.95 -5.39
C GLU A 96 -6.98 -10.71 -3.87
N THR A 97 -5.83 -10.68 -3.21
CA THR A 97 -5.75 -10.43 -1.77
C THR A 97 -6.37 -9.08 -1.40
N TYR A 98 -6.05 -8.03 -2.17
CA TYR A 98 -6.50 -6.67 -1.88
C TYR A 98 -8.01 -6.52 -2.03
N VAL A 99 -8.62 -7.05 -3.10
CA VAL A 99 -10.07 -6.92 -3.28
C VAL A 99 -10.87 -7.62 -2.18
N HIS A 100 -10.33 -8.71 -1.62
CA HIS A 100 -10.99 -9.47 -0.55
C HIS A 100 -10.75 -8.85 0.83
N LEU A 101 -9.57 -8.26 1.06
CA LEU A 101 -9.15 -7.85 2.40
C LEU A 101 -9.07 -6.32 2.60
N SER A 102 -9.40 -5.51 1.60
CA SER A 102 -9.32 -4.05 1.69
C SER A 102 -10.08 -3.45 2.90
N LEU A 103 -11.14 -4.11 3.39
CA LEU A 103 -11.89 -3.70 4.58
C LEU A 103 -11.27 -4.14 5.91
N GLU A 104 -10.51 -5.23 5.91
CA GLU A 104 -9.92 -5.83 7.12
C GLU A 104 -8.49 -5.33 7.38
N MET A 105 -7.82 -4.86 6.33
CA MET A 105 -6.43 -4.40 6.36
C MET A 105 -6.28 -2.90 6.69
N ILE A 106 -7.37 -2.23 7.09
CA ILE A 106 -7.39 -0.84 7.58
C ILE A 106 -8.01 -0.77 8.98
#